data_AF-A0AAJ6HTQ3-F1
#
_entry.id   AF-A0AAJ6HTQ3-F1
#
_cell.length_a   1.000
_cell.length_b   1.000
_cell.length_c   1.000
_cell.angle_alpha   90.00
_cell.angle_beta   90.00
_cell.angle_gamma   90.00
#
_symmetry.space_group_name_H-M   'P 1'
#
loop_
_entity.id
_entity.type
_entity.pdbx_description
1 polymer ?
#
loop_
_entity_poly.entity_id
_entity_poly.type
_entity_poly.pdbx_seq_one_letter_code
_entity_poly.pdbx_strand_id
1 'polypeptide(L)'
;MIEAVTGRVRAVQQAAGRVSAVPLLVRAGIFATVLAGLALAFPAEVLSGRPLLFLAVAALLPAVGPRRPWPTFAALVIVGGWLLATDGYGRPVQLWRLLAVAALLYLSHSLCALAALLPYDGVVDPDLISRWLLRAGAVLLGTAVLAVLLLRVAGLGGETGHQWVTVLGLLVAVGLVGLLGWLLRRK
;
A
#
# COMPACT_ATOMS: atom_id res chain seq x y z
N MET A 1 9.23 -41.12 7.62
CA MET A 1 8.95 -39.74 8.12
C MET A 1 10.11 -38.78 7.82
N ILE A 2 11.36 -39.16 8.10
CA ILE A 2 12.56 -38.33 7.83
C ILE A 2 12.74 -38.04 6.33
N GLU A 3 12.51 -39.00 5.43
CA GLU A 3 12.61 -38.81 3.97
C GLU A 3 11.60 -37.81 3.39
N ALA A 4 10.38 -37.75 3.95
CA ALA A 4 9.37 -36.77 3.55
C ALA A 4 9.76 -35.35 3.98
N VAL A 5 10.44 -35.21 5.13
CA VAL A 5 10.94 -33.92 5.63
C VAL A 5 12.16 -33.47 4.82
N THR A 6 13.12 -34.35 4.55
CA THR A 6 14.30 -34.00 3.74
C THR A 6 13.94 -33.72 2.27
N GLY A 7 12.94 -34.41 1.72
CA GLY A 7 12.38 -34.11 0.40
C GLY A 7 11.75 -32.72 0.33
N ARG A 8 10.97 -32.33 1.34
CA ARG A 8 10.40 -30.97 1.44
C ARG A 8 11.47 -29.90 1.60
N VAL A 9 12.49 -30.14 2.42
CA VAL A 9 13.61 -29.21 2.62
C VAL A 9 14.40 -29.00 1.32
N ARG A 10 14.69 -30.08 0.57
CA ARG A 10 15.36 -29.96 -0.74
C ARG A 10 14.49 -29.23 -1.77
N ALA A 11 13.18 -29.49 -1.80
CA ALA A 11 12.26 -28.77 -2.67
C ALA A 11 12.22 -27.26 -2.36
N VAL A 12 12.22 -26.89 -1.07
CA VAL A 12 12.30 -25.48 -0.64
C VAL A 12 13.65 -24.87 -1.00
N GLN A 13 14.77 -25.58 -0.82
CA GLN A 13 16.10 -25.08 -1.19
C GLN A 13 16.24 -24.88 -2.71
N GLN A 14 15.72 -25.82 -3.51
CA GLN A 14 15.73 -25.70 -4.97
C GLN A 14 14.82 -24.57 -5.46
N ALA A 15 13.67 -24.36 -4.82
CA ALA A 15 12.79 -23.24 -5.12
C ALA A 15 13.44 -21.90 -4.72
N ALA A 16 14.10 -21.84 -3.56
CA ALA A 16 14.81 -20.65 -3.09
C ALA A 16 16.00 -20.29 -3.99
N GLY A 17 16.74 -21.28 -4.51
CA GLY A 17 17.84 -21.06 -5.44
C GLY A 17 17.41 -20.55 -6.83
N ARG A 18 16.11 -20.61 -7.16
CA ARG A 18 15.54 -20.08 -8.40
C ARG A 18 14.94 -18.67 -8.24
N VAL A 19 14.92 -18.12 -7.03
CA VAL A 19 14.34 -16.79 -6.80
C VAL A 19 15.28 -15.72 -7.34
N SER A 20 14.80 -14.96 -8.32
CA SER A 20 15.53 -13.80 -8.84
C SER A 20 15.51 -12.65 -7.82
N ALA A 21 16.62 -11.92 -7.72
CA ALA A 21 16.79 -10.84 -6.75
C ALA A 21 15.76 -9.72 -6.92
N VAL A 22 15.40 -9.37 -8.17
CA VAL A 22 14.50 -8.24 -8.46
C VAL A 22 13.07 -8.48 -7.95
N PRO A 23 12.38 -9.60 -8.26
CA PRO A 23 11.08 -9.91 -7.65
C PRO A 23 11.10 -9.91 -6.11
N LEU A 24 12.20 -10.36 -5.50
CA LEU A 24 12.36 -10.33 -4.05
C LEU A 24 12.47 -8.89 -3.51
N LEU A 25 13.24 -8.03 -4.17
CA LEU A 25 13.36 -6.61 -3.83
C LEU A 25 12.02 -5.88 -3.95
N VAL A 26 11.22 -6.18 -4.98
CA VAL A 26 9.87 -5.60 -5.12
C VAL A 26 9.00 -6.01 -3.93
N ARG A 27 9.04 -7.27 -3.49
CA ARG A 27 8.29 -7.75 -2.32
C ARG A 27 8.78 -7.15 -1.02
N ALA A 28 10.08 -6.99 -0.85
CA ALA A 28 10.65 -6.25 0.26
C ALA A 28 10.18 -4.78 0.26
N GLY A 29 10.09 -4.15 -0.91
CA GLY A 29 9.51 -2.82 -1.09
C GLY A 29 8.04 -2.74 -0.69
N ILE A 30 7.22 -3.76 -1.04
CA ILE A 30 5.84 -3.86 -0.58
C ILE A 30 5.79 -3.92 0.95
N PHE A 31 6.57 -4.82 1.55
CA PHE A 31 6.62 -4.96 3.00
C PHE A 31 7.02 -3.64 3.68
N ALA A 32 8.10 -3.00 3.21
CA ALA A 32 8.61 -1.75 3.77
C ALA A 32 7.58 -0.61 3.66
N THR A 33 6.93 -0.47 2.50
CA THR A 33 5.93 0.59 2.28
C THR A 33 4.66 0.37 3.11
N VAL A 34 4.19 -0.87 3.22
CA VAL A 34 3.03 -1.19 4.06
C VAL A 34 3.35 -1.03 5.54
N LEU A 35 4.51 -1.51 5.99
CA LEU A 35 4.93 -1.38 7.39
C LEU A 35 5.10 0.09 7.77
N ALA A 36 5.74 0.90 6.92
CA ALA A 36 5.85 2.35 7.14
C ALA A 36 4.46 3.02 7.14
N GLY A 37 3.55 2.59 6.26
CA GLY A 37 2.18 3.09 6.22
C GLY A 37 1.43 2.80 7.53
N LEU A 38 1.55 1.58 8.05
CA LEU A 38 0.98 1.19 9.34
C LEU A 38 1.62 1.97 10.49
N ALA A 39 2.94 2.14 10.50
CA ALA A 39 3.65 2.90 11.53
C ALA A 39 3.26 4.39 11.55
N LEU A 40 3.00 5.00 10.39
CA LEU A 40 2.54 6.39 10.34
C LEU A 40 1.06 6.54 10.69
N ALA A 41 0.26 5.53 10.36
CA ALA A 41 -1.18 5.52 10.61
C ALA A 41 -1.51 5.31 12.10
N PHE A 42 -0.88 4.34 12.75
CA PHE A 42 -1.15 4.02 14.15
C PHE A 42 -0.50 5.02 15.12
N PRO A 43 -1.11 5.24 16.30
CA PRO A 43 -0.52 6.05 17.36
C PRO A 43 0.63 5.27 18.04
N ALA A 44 1.62 5.97 18.59
CA ALA A 44 2.87 5.37 19.09
C ALA A 44 2.63 4.39 20.25
N GLU A 45 1.57 4.63 21.01
CA GLU A 45 1.05 3.79 22.09
C GLU A 45 0.76 2.36 21.60
N VAL A 46 0.22 2.24 20.39
CA VAL A 46 -0.09 0.95 19.74
C VAL A 46 1.14 0.33 19.07
N LEU A 47 2.23 1.08 18.88
CA LEU A 47 3.46 0.57 18.25
C LEU A 47 4.44 -0.10 19.23
N SER A 48 4.01 -0.38 20.46
CA SER A 48 4.83 -1.02 21.49
C SER A 48 4.40 -2.47 21.73
N GLY A 49 5.37 -3.39 21.89
CA GLY A 49 5.12 -4.78 22.28
C GLY A 49 4.45 -5.66 21.21
N ARG A 50 3.44 -6.44 21.60
CA ARG A 50 2.77 -7.46 20.74
C ARG A 50 2.06 -6.89 19.51
N PRO A 51 1.34 -5.76 19.57
CA PRO A 51 0.71 -5.16 18.40
C PRO A 51 1.67 -4.87 17.24
N LEU A 52 2.90 -4.42 17.51
CA LEU A 52 3.91 -4.18 16.47
C LEU A 52 4.21 -5.45 15.67
N LEU A 53 4.26 -6.60 16.35
CA LEU A 53 4.46 -7.89 15.70
C LEU A 53 3.27 -8.26 14.81
N PHE A 54 2.03 -8.03 15.27
CA PHE A 54 0.84 -8.24 14.43
C PHE A 54 0.81 -7.31 13.21
N LEU A 55 1.22 -6.06 13.36
CA LEU A 55 1.34 -5.11 12.25
C LEU A 55 2.42 -5.53 11.25
N ALA A 56 3.56 -6.05 11.73
CA ALA A 56 4.59 -6.61 10.87
C ALA A 56 4.07 -7.84 10.09
N VAL A 57 3.33 -8.73 10.75
CA VAL A 57 2.68 -9.88 10.08
C VAL A 57 1.66 -9.38 9.05
N ALA A 58 0.84 -8.39 9.38
CA ALA A 58 -0.13 -7.80 8.45
C ALA A 58 0.56 -7.18 7.22
N ALA A 59 1.71 -6.52 7.41
CA ALA A 59 2.52 -5.97 6.31
C ALA A 59 3.13 -7.05 5.41
N LEU A 60 3.33 -8.26 5.93
CA LEU A 60 3.87 -9.39 5.17
C LEU A 60 2.82 -9.99 4.21
N LEU A 61 1.53 -9.94 4.56
CA LEU A 61 0.44 -10.51 3.76
C LEU A 61 0.44 -10.04 2.29
N PRO A 62 0.44 -8.72 1.98
CA PRO A 62 0.49 -8.24 0.60
C PRO A 62 1.82 -8.55 -0.10
N ALA A 63 2.94 -8.59 0.64
CA ALA A 63 4.25 -8.91 0.09
C ALA A 63 4.36 -10.37 -0.37
N VAL A 64 3.66 -11.30 0.31
CA VAL A 64 3.64 -12.72 -0.06
C VAL A 64 2.56 -13.00 -1.12
N GLY A 65 1.36 -12.44 -0.95
CA GLY A 65 0.23 -12.68 -1.84
C GLY A 65 -0.31 -11.43 -2.52
N PRO A 66 0.41 -10.82 -3.48
CA PRO A 66 -0.02 -9.58 -4.13
C PRO A 66 -1.29 -9.73 -4.99
N ARG A 67 -1.61 -10.95 -5.46
CA ARG A 67 -2.83 -11.28 -6.24
C ARG A 67 -4.07 -11.58 -5.39
N ARG A 68 -3.92 -11.62 -4.07
CA ARG A 68 -4.98 -11.95 -3.10
C ARG A 68 -5.63 -10.66 -2.59
N PRO A 69 -6.71 -10.69 -1.79
CA PRO A 69 -7.28 -9.48 -1.17
C PRO A 69 -6.36 -8.78 -0.16
N TRP A 70 -5.14 -9.28 0.08
CA TRP A 70 -4.21 -8.75 1.09
C TRP A 70 -3.80 -7.29 0.89
N PRO A 71 -3.55 -6.77 -0.33
CA PRO A 71 -3.25 -5.35 -0.52
C PRO A 71 -4.44 -4.46 -0.10
N THR A 72 -5.67 -4.87 -0.41
CA THR A 72 -6.87 -4.17 0.01
C THR A 72 -7.05 -4.25 1.52
N PHE A 73 -6.87 -5.42 2.12
CA PHE A 73 -6.91 -5.59 3.57
C PHE A 73 -5.90 -4.66 4.26
N ALA A 74 -4.64 -4.67 3.83
CA ALA A 74 -3.60 -3.81 4.41
C ALA A 74 -3.94 -2.32 4.25
N ALA A 75 -4.48 -1.90 3.09
CA ALA A 75 -4.93 -0.53 2.88
C ALA A 75 -6.05 -0.14 3.86
N LEU A 76 -7.03 -1.03 4.09
CA LEU A 76 -8.11 -0.80 5.05
C LEU A 76 -7.58 -0.72 6.49
N VAL A 77 -6.60 -1.55 6.86
CA VAL A 77 -5.97 -1.49 8.19
C VAL A 77 -5.19 -0.18 8.37
N ILE A 78 -4.47 0.30 7.35
CA ILE A 78 -3.78 1.61 7.38
C ILE A 78 -4.80 2.74 7.56
N VAL A 79 -5.88 2.74 6.78
CA VAL A 79 -6.93 3.77 6.89
C VAL A 79 -7.63 3.69 8.25
N GLY A 80 -7.94 2.49 8.74
CA GLY A 80 -8.52 2.29 10.07
C GLY A 80 -7.60 2.75 11.18
N GLY A 81 -6.29 2.47 11.09
CA GLY A 81 -5.27 2.97 12.01
C GLY A 81 -5.18 4.49 12.01
N TRP A 82 -5.26 5.12 10.83
CA TRP A 82 -5.28 6.58 10.70
C TRP A 82 -6.48 7.20 11.39
N LEU A 83 -7.69 6.68 11.14
CA LEU A 83 -8.92 7.15 11.78
C LEU A 83 -8.89 6.94 13.29
N LEU A 84 -8.37 5.80 13.74
CA LEU A 84 -8.18 5.54 15.17
C LEU A 84 -7.24 6.60 15.78
N ALA A 85 -6.12 6.92 15.13
CA ALA A 85 -5.18 7.91 15.62
C ALA A 85 -5.77 9.33 15.64
N THR A 86 -6.51 9.74 14.61
CA THR A 86 -7.07 11.10 14.53
C THR A 86 -8.29 11.28 15.41
N ASP A 87 -9.24 10.36 15.35
CA ASP A 87 -10.56 10.52 15.95
C ASP A 87 -10.64 9.83 17.33
N GLY A 88 -9.91 8.72 17.50
CA GLY A 88 -9.87 7.98 18.76
C GLY A 88 -8.83 8.50 19.76
N TYR A 89 -7.65 8.93 19.28
CA TYR A 89 -6.55 9.42 20.11
C TYR A 89 -6.33 10.94 20.00
N GLY A 90 -7.15 11.66 19.22
CA GLY A 90 -7.06 13.12 19.08
C GLY A 90 -5.77 13.62 18.43
N ARG A 91 -5.04 12.74 17.72
CA ARG A 91 -3.75 13.10 17.12
C ARG A 91 -3.98 14.04 15.94
N PRO A 92 -3.43 15.28 15.96
CA PRO A 92 -3.74 16.28 14.95
C PRO A 92 -3.40 15.80 13.53
N VAL A 93 -4.25 16.17 12.56
CA VAL A 93 -4.02 15.92 11.14
C VAL A 93 -2.97 16.90 10.64
N GLN A 94 -1.77 16.39 10.39
CA GLN A 94 -0.67 17.17 9.83
C GLN A 94 -0.53 16.85 8.34
N LEU A 95 -0.38 17.89 7.51
CA LEU A 95 -0.35 17.75 6.05
C LEU A 95 0.73 16.77 5.58
N TRP A 96 1.95 16.86 6.12
CA TRP A 96 3.03 15.96 5.75
C TRP A 96 2.71 14.50 6.08
N ARG A 97 2.03 14.25 7.21
CA ARG A 97 1.65 12.89 7.64
C ARG A 97 0.56 12.33 6.73
N LEU A 98 -0.40 13.15 6.35
CA LEU A 98 -1.47 12.80 5.41
C LEU A 98 -0.89 12.47 4.03
N LEU A 99 -0.01 13.33 3.51
CA LEU A 99 0.65 13.10 2.22
C LEU A 99 1.54 11.85 2.26
N ALA A 100 2.28 11.62 3.35
CA ALA A 100 3.11 10.44 3.51
C ALA A 100 2.27 9.15 3.52
N VAL A 101 1.18 9.10 4.28
CA VAL A 101 0.29 7.93 4.32
C VAL A 101 -0.36 7.69 2.95
N ALA A 102 -0.85 8.74 2.29
CA ALA A 102 -1.40 8.63 0.94
C ALA A 102 -0.35 8.11 -0.06
N ALA A 103 0.89 8.61 0.02
CA ALA A 103 1.98 8.17 -0.84
C ALA A 103 2.34 6.70 -0.62
N LEU A 104 2.40 6.26 0.64
CA LEU A 104 2.70 4.86 0.99
C LEU A 104 1.58 3.91 0.56
N LEU A 105 0.31 4.32 0.69
CA LEU A 105 -0.83 3.56 0.16
C LEU A 105 -0.75 3.40 -1.36
N TYR A 106 -0.49 4.49 -2.09
CA TYR A 106 -0.36 4.44 -3.54
C TYR A 106 0.84 3.60 -3.99
N LEU A 107 2.00 3.78 -3.34
CA LEU A 107 3.22 3.06 -3.68
C LEU A 107 3.10 1.56 -3.38
N SER A 108 2.57 1.19 -2.21
CA SER A 108 2.33 -0.22 -1.85
C SER A 108 1.35 -0.89 -2.82
N HIS A 109 0.26 -0.21 -3.18
CA HIS A 109 -0.69 -0.72 -4.18
C HIS A 109 -0.03 -0.91 -5.55
N SER A 110 0.74 0.09 -6.00
CA SER A 110 1.45 0.04 -7.29
C SER A 110 2.50 -1.08 -7.34
N LEU A 111 3.24 -1.29 -6.24
CA LEU A 111 4.21 -2.37 -6.11
C LEU A 111 3.52 -3.74 -6.05
N CYS A 112 2.36 -3.86 -5.39
CA CYS A 112 1.57 -5.09 -5.43
C CYS A 112 1.09 -5.41 -6.85
N ALA A 113 0.63 -4.41 -7.60
CA ALA A 113 0.24 -4.58 -9.00
C ALA A 113 1.42 -5.06 -9.86
N LEU A 114 2.62 -4.49 -9.65
CA LEU A 114 3.84 -4.94 -10.33
C LEU A 114 4.21 -6.37 -9.93
N ALA A 115 4.25 -6.68 -8.64
CA ALA A 115 4.58 -8.01 -8.13
C ALA A 115 3.57 -9.09 -8.55
N ALA A 116 2.31 -8.70 -8.78
CA ALA A 116 1.29 -9.58 -9.33
C ALA A 116 1.56 -9.97 -10.78
N LEU A 117 2.48 -9.33 -11.50
CA LEU A 117 2.88 -9.69 -12.86
C LEU A 117 4.24 -10.39 -12.91
N LEU A 118 5.02 -10.31 -11.83
CA LEU A 118 6.38 -10.87 -11.77
C LEU A 118 6.39 -12.32 -11.24
N PRO A 119 6.81 -13.30 -12.04
CA PRO A 119 7.11 -14.64 -11.52
C PRO A 119 8.36 -14.57 -10.62
N TYR A 120 8.46 -15.47 -9.64
CA TYR A 120 9.54 -15.46 -8.64
C TYR A 120 10.92 -15.74 -9.25
N ASP A 121 10.97 -16.47 -10.35
CA ASP A 121 12.14 -16.84 -11.13
C ASP A 121 12.37 -15.93 -12.35
N GLY A 122 11.51 -14.93 -12.54
CA GLY A 122 11.60 -14.00 -13.67
C GLY A 122 12.84 -13.12 -13.59
N VAL A 123 13.60 -13.06 -14.70
CA VAL A 123 14.62 -12.03 -14.91
C VAL A 123 13.91 -10.75 -15.34
N VAL A 124 14.11 -9.68 -14.59
CA VAL A 124 13.44 -8.40 -14.82
C VAL A 124 14.50 -7.36 -15.17
N ASP A 125 14.28 -6.65 -16.27
CA ASP A 125 15.10 -5.51 -16.66
C ASP A 125 14.99 -4.41 -15.58
N PRO A 126 16.10 -3.98 -14.96
CA PRO A 126 16.08 -2.90 -13.97
C PRO A 126 15.52 -1.58 -14.51
N ASP A 127 15.61 -1.33 -15.83
CA ASP A 127 15.03 -0.14 -16.46
C ASP A 127 13.50 -0.15 -16.44
N LEU A 128 12.87 -1.33 -16.34
CA LEU A 128 11.43 -1.43 -16.12
C LEU A 128 11.07 -0.87 -14.74
N ILE A 129 11.84 -1.25 -13.71
CA ILE A 129 11.60 -0.85 -12.32
C ILE A 129 11.82 0.65 -12.17
N SER A 130 12.90 1.19 -12.73
CA SER A 130 13.20 2.63 -12.65
C SER A 130 12.12 3.46 -13.33
N ARG A 131 11.68 3.10 -14.54
CA ARG A 131 10.59 3.77 -15.25
C ARG A 131 9.27 3.67 -14.52
N TRP A 132 8.98 2.52 -13.90
CA TRP A 132 7.78 2.35 -13.08
C TRP A 132 7.79 3.27 -11.86
N LEU A 133 8.91 3.33 -11.14
CA LEU A 133 9.09 4.19 -9.97
C LEU A 133 9.06 5.67 -10.34
N LEU A 134 9.65 6.06 -11.47
CA LEU A 134 9.57 7.44 -11.98
C LEU A 134 8.14 7.83 -12.31
N ARG A 135 7.38 6.96 -12.98
CA ARG A 135 5.95 7.20 -13.24
C ARG A 135 5.15 7.32 -11.94
N ALA A 136 5.37 6.41 -10.99
CA ALA A 136 4.71 6.46 -9.69
C ALA A 136 5.06 7.75 -8.93
N GLY A 137 6.34 8.15 -8.93
CA GLY A 137 6.82 9.39 -8.35
C GLY A 137 6.21 10.63 -9.00
N ALA A 138 6.08 10.66 -10.33
CA ALA A 138 5.43 11.75 -11.06
C ALA A 138 3.94 11.86 -10.70
N VAL A 139 3.23 10.74 -10.60
CA VAL A 139 1.82 10.72 -10.16
C VAL A 139 1.69 11.22 -8.72
N LEU A 140 2.55 10.74 -7.81
CA LEU A 140 2.57 11.19 -6.42
C LEU A 140 2.86 12.69 -6.30
N LEU A 141 3.86 13.19 -7.02
CA LEU A 141 4.23 14.60 -7.01
C LEU A 141 3.09 15.45 -7.57
N GLY A 142 2.55 15.09 -8.73
CA GLY A 142 1.42 15.79 -9.34
C GLY A 142 0.20 15.82 -8.42
N THR A 143 -0.10 14.69 -7.76
CA THR A 143 -1.21 14.58 -6.79
C THR A 143 -0.97 15.45 -5.55
N ALA A 144 0.25 15.43 -5.00
CA ALA A 144 0.60 16.24 -3.84
C ALA A 144 0.53 17.74 -4.14
N VAL A 145 1.08 18.17 -5.28
CA VAL A 145 1.00 19.56 -5.75
C VAL A 145 -0.45 19.97 -5.94
N LEU A 146 -1.25 19.17 -6.66
CA LEU A 146 -2.66 19.46 -6.88
C LEU A 146 -3.43 19.55 -5.56
N ALA A 147 -3.21 18.61 -4.64
CA ALA A 147 -3.84 18.62 -3.32
C ALA A 147 -3.50 19.90 -2.55
N VAL A 148 -2.23 20.32 -2.52
CA VAL A 148 -1.81 21.56 -1.85
C VAL A 148 -2.44 22.78 -2.50
N LEU A 149 -2.48 22.85 -3.84
CA LEU A 149 -3.11 23.96 -4.56
C LEU A 149 -4.61 24.04 -4.28
N LEU A 150 -5.31 22.91 -4.29
CA LEU A 150 -6.74 22.86 -3.97
C LEU A 150 -7.02 23.29 -2.53
N LEU A 151 -6.21 22.83 -1.56
CA LEU A 151 -6.33 23.27 -0.17
C LEU A 151 -6.12 24.78 -0.02
N ARG A 152 -5.15 25.35 -0.76
CA ARG A 152 -4.89 26.79 -0.80
C ARG A 152 -6.06 27.57 -1.41
N VAL A 153 -6.56 27.15 -2.57
CA VAL A 153 -7.67 27.81 -3.28
C VAL A 153 -8.95 27.76 -2.45
N ALA A 154 -9.23 26.62 -1.83
CA ALA A 154 -10.42 26.44 -1.02
C ALA A 154 -10.35 27.18 0.33
N GLY A 155 -9.22 27.82 0.67
CA GLY A 155 -9.03 28.48 1.97
C GLY A 155 -9.22 27.51 3.15
N LEU A 156 -9.04 26.21 2.92
CA LEU A 156 -9.34 25.15 3.89
C LEU A 156 -8.29 25.17 5.00
N GLY A 157 -8.61 25.95 6.03
CA GLY A 157 -7.96 26.05 7.34
C GLY A 157 -8.91 26.53 8.44
N GLY A 158 -10.23 26.54 8.18
CA GLY A 158 -11.29 27.00 9.09
C GLY A 158 -12.42 25.98 9.24
N GLU A 159 -13.26 26.17 10.27
CA GLU A 159 -14.23 25.22 10.86
C GLU A 159 -15.34 24.68 9.92
N THR A 160 -15.43 25.17 8.68
CA THR A 160 -16.52 24.84 7.74
C THR A 160 -16.06 23.87 6.65
N GLY A 161 -15.74 22.64 7.04
CA GLY A 161 -15.57 21.52 6.11
C GLY A 161 -16.93 20.98 5.66
N HIS A 162 -17.23 21.01 4.37
CA HIS A 162 -18.49 20.45 3.84
C HIS A 162 -18.37 18.93 3.66
N GLN A 163 -18.67 18.17 4.72
CA GLN A 163 -18.61 16.69 4.71
C GLN A 163 -19.42 16.07 3.56
N TRP A 164 -20.50 16.70 3.11
CA TRP A 164 -21.28 16.20 1.98
C TRP A 164 -20.49 16.22 0.66
N VAL A 165 -19.59 17.20 0.47
CA VAL A 165 -18.76 17.32 -0.75
C VAL A 165 -17.74 16.18 -0.81
N THR A 166 -17.11 15.84 0.33
CA THR A 166 -16.17 14.73 0.40
C THR A 166 -16.87 13.39 0.20
N VAL A 167 -18.07 13.21 0.78
CA VAL A 167 -18.91 12.02 0.54
C VAL A 167 -19.30 11.91 -0.92
N LEU A 168 -19.73 13.00 -1.56
CA LEU A 168 -20.09 13.00 -2.98
C LEU A 168 -18.88 12.66 -3.87
N GLY A 169 -17.72 13.25 -3.58
CA GLY A 169 -16.47 12.92 -4.28
C GLY A 169 -16.10 11.44 -4.15
N LEU A 170 -16.28 10.86 -2.95
CA LEU A 170 -16.05 9.42 -2.71
C LEU A 170 -17.04 8.56 -3.51
N LEU A 171 -18.32 8.91 -3.53
CA LEU A 171 -19.34 8.19 -4.31
C LEU A 171 -19.02 8.21 -5.82
N VAL A 172 -18.60 9.36 -6.35
CA VAL A 172 -18.16 9.48 -7.75
C VAL A 172 -16.95 8.58 -8.02
N ALA A 173 -15.94 8.58 -7.13
CA ALA A 173 -14.76 7.74 -7.28
C ALA A 173 -15.11 6.24 -7.25
N VAL A 174 -15.96 5.80 -6.31
CA VAL A 174 -16.44 4.42 -6.23
C VAL A 174 -17.24 4.04 -7.48
N GLY A 175 -18.11 4.93 -7.95
CA GLY A 175 -18.89 4.74 -9.18
C GLY A 175 -18.00 4.56 -10.41
N LEU A 176 -16.96 5.39 -10.55
CA LEU A 176 -15.98 5.26 -11.64
C LEU A 176 -15.21 3.95 -11.58
N VAL A 177 -14.75 3.54 -10.38
CA VAL A 177 -14.06 2.25 -10.20
C VAL A 177 -14.99 1.08 -10.54
N GLY A 178 -16.25 1.13 -10.10
CA GLY A 178 -17.26 0.13 -10.44
C GLY A 178 -17.54 0.05 -11.94
N LEU A 179 -17.68 1.21 -12.60
CA LEU A 179 -17.87 1.31 -14.05
C LEU A 179 -16.68 0.70 -14.82
N LEU A 180 -15.44 1.05 -14.44
CA LEU A 180 -14.23 0.49 -15.04
C LEU A 180 -14.17 -1.03 -14.84
N GLY A 181 -14.47 -1.52 -13.64
CA GLY A 181 -14.51 -2.95 -13.35
C GLY A 181 -15.56 -3.70 -14.18
N TRP A 182 -16.73 -3.09 -14.39
CA TRP A 182 -17.78 -3.65 -15.24
C TRP A 182 -17.37 -3.66 -16.73
N LEU A 183 -16.77 -2.57 -17.22
CA LEU A 183 -16.28 -2.49 -18.60
C LEU A 183 -15.19 -3.54 -18.89
N LEU A 184 -14.30 -3.80 -17.93
CA LEU A 184 -13.26 -4.82 -18.06
C LEU A 184 -13.82 -6.25 -18.09
N ARG A 185 -14.93 -6.53 -17.40
CA ARG A 185 -15.60 -7.85 -17.40
C ARG A 185 -16.45 -8.11 -18.65
N ARG A 186 -16.74 -7.06 -19.43
CA ARG A 186 -17.50 -7.17 -20.69
C ARG A 186 -16.64 -7.51 -21.91
N LYS A 187 -15.31 -7.44 -21.78
CA LYS A 187 -14.36 -7.92 -22.79
C LYS A 187 -13.94 -9.34 -22.49
#